data_AF-A0A6G0U072-F1
#
_entry.id   AF-A0A6G0U072-F1
#
_cell.length_a   1.000
_cell.length_b   1.000
_cell.length_c   1.000
_cell.angle_alpha   90.00
_cell.angle_beta   90.00
_cell.angle_gamma   90.00
#
_symmetry.space_group_name_H-M   'P 1'
#
loop_
_entity.id
_entity.type
_entity.pdbx_description
1 polymer ?
#
loop_
_entity_poly.entity_id
_entity_poly.type
_entity_poly.pdbx_seq_one_letter_code
_entity_poly.pdbx_strand_id
1 'polypeptide(L)'
;MPKIKTSVSTHLRAFVSEFGDDIFLPIAQFFIVKWPQKKKISIKQHISRIKHKNGIERKHLKQSQSFLTTSSKKSTFNYDLCQALLSVNIPLHKISNELFRAFLEKYTHKSIPDESTVRKTYVVRCYEDCINKIRSYCENQKLWISVDETTDSVGRYVANVIVGTLEVGGPGKIFLLNSEILEKANHTSIAKLLDTSLHILWSQGIEHDNILLFLSDAAPYMMKAGRDLKILYSKMKHVSCLAHGLHRVAEEIRKHFPKVDQLISNIKKIFLKYPSRVQYFKEMAPNIPLPPQPVLTRWVTWLKAATYFCNILKF
;
A
#
# COMPACT_ATOMS: atom_id res chain seq x y z
N MET A 1 -32.80 -53.21 -11.57
CA MET A 1 -31.75 -52.67 -10.66
C MET A 1 -31.19 -51.39 -11.27
N PRO A 2 -31.26 -50.21 -10.61
CA PRO A 2 -30.67 -48.99 -11.15
C PRO A 2 -29.14 -49.02 -11.00
N LYS A 3 -28.40 -48.63 -12.04
CA LYS A 3 -26.93 -48.51 -11.99
C LYS A 3 -26.54 -47.39 -11.01
N ILE A 4 -25.89 -47.75 -9.91
CA ILE A 4 -25.34 -46.82 -8.93
C ILE A 4 -24.30 -45.93 -9.63
N LYS A 5 -24.54 -44.60 -9.65
CA LYS A 5 -23.58 -43.63 -10.19
C LYS A 5 -22.36 -43.59 -9.27
N THR A 6 -21.20 -43.97 -9.82
CA THR A 6 -19.92 -43.89 -9.12
C THR A 6 -19.56 -42.42 -8.86
N SER A 7 -19.05 -42.12 -7.66
CA SER A 7 -18.66 -40.76 -7.32
C SER A 7 -17.50 -40.28 -8.21
N VAL A 8 -17.46 -38.99 -8.54
CA VAL A 8 -16.36 -38.37 -9.31
C VAL A 8 -14.99 -38.65 -8.66
N SER A 9 -14.95 -38.73 -7.33
CA SER A 9 -13.73 -39.03 -6.56
C SER A 9 -13.19 -40.44 -6.82
N THR A 10 -14.08 -41.42 -6.99
CA THR A 10 -13.73 -42.81 -7.28
C THR A 10 -13.22 -42.94 -8.71
N HIS A 11 -13.83 -42.19 -9.63
CA HIS A 11 -13.45 -42.18 -11.04
C HIS A 11 -12.07 -41.53 -11.26
N LEU A 12 -11.77 -40.43 -10.55
CA LEU A 12 -10.45 -39.79 -10.61
C LEU A 12 -9.35 -40.67 -10.02
N ARG A 13 -9.61 -41.33 -8.88
CA ARG A 13 -8.65 -42.28 -8.27
C ARG A 13 -8.30 -43.44 -9.20
N ALA A 14 -9.26 -43.96 -9.96
CA ALA A 14 -8.99 -44.99 -10.97
C ALA A 14 -8.06 -44.48 -12.09
N PHE A 15 -8.19 -43.21 -12.52
CA PHE A 15 -7.30 -42.62 -13.52
C PHE A 15 -5.88 -42.35 -12.98
N VAL A 16 -5.76 -41.85 -11.75
CA VAL A 16 -4.44 -41.67 -11.09
C VAL A 16 -3.73 -43.02 -10.96
N SER A 17 -4.44 -44.06 -10.53
CA SER A 17 -3.89 -45.42 -10.44
C SER A 17 -3.48 -46.00 -11.79
N GLU A 18 -4.14 -45.66 -12.89
CA GLU A 18 -3.83 -46.21 -14.21
C GLU A 18 -2.69 -45.46 -14.93
N PHE A 19 -2.59 -44.14 -14.76
CA PHE A 19 -1.67 -43.29 -15.53
C PHE A 19 -0.50 -42.73 -14.70
N GLY A 20 -0.51 -42.91 -13.38
CA GLY A 20 0.57 -42.51 -12.46
C GLY A 20 0.55 -41.05 -12.04
N ASP A 21 1.18 -40.78 -10.89
CA ASP A 21 1.22 -39.47 -10.24
C ASP A 21 2.03 -38.41 -11.01
N ASP A 22 2.87 -38.84 -11.95
CA ASP A 22 3.61 -37.93 -12.83
C ASP A 22 2.73 -37.23 -13.86
N ILE A 23 1.57 -37.82 -14.18
CA ILE A 23 0.60 -37.31 -15.14
C ILE A 23 -0.54 -36.57 -14.42
N PHE A 24 -0.90 -37.03 -13.21
CA PHE A 24 -1.94 -36.44 -12.40
C PHE A 24 -1.39 -36.07 -11.02
N LEU A 25 -1.23 -34.77 -10.75
CA LEU A 25 -0.84 -34.30 -9.42
C LEU A 25 -1.97 -34.57 -8.40
N PRO A 26 -1.69 -35.24 -7.28
CA PRO A 26 -2.67 -35.41 -6.21
C PRO A 26 -2.73 -34.12 -5.39
N ILE A 27 -3.49 -33.13 -5.87
CA ILE A 27 -3.84 -31.95 -5.07
C ILE A 27 -5.27 -32.13 -4.58
N ALA A 28 -5.38 -32.47 -3.30
CA ALA A 28 -6.62 -32.36 -2.56
C ALA A 28 -7.04 -30.87 -2.52
N GLN A 29 -8.25 -30.60 -2.99
CA GLN A 29 -8.96 -29.31 -3.00
C GLN A 29 -8.33 -28.19 -3.86
N PHE A 30 -9.19 -27.53 -4.65
CA PHE A 30 -8.91 -26.49 -5.65
C PHE A 30 -8.44 -26.97 -7.03
N PHE A 31 -9.41 -27.42 -7.85
CA PHE A 31 -9.66 -26.92 -9.21
C PHE A 31 -10.89 -27.65 -9.78
N ILE A 32 -12.09 -27.31 -9.29
CA ILE A 32 -13.34 -27.55 -10.04
C ILE A 32 -13.50 -26.38 -11.01
N VAL A 33 -12.63 -26.30 -12.01
CA VAL A 33 -12.86 -25.41 -13.15
C VAL A 33 -12.50 -26.17 -14.42
N LYS A 34 -13.58 -26.64 -15.09
CA LYS A 34 -13.62 -27.22 -16.45
C LYS A 34 -12.89 -28.56 -16.64
N TRP A 35 -13.46 -29.62 -16.06
CA TRP A 35 -13.30 -30.97 -16.62
C TRP A 35 -14.53 -31.32 -17.47
N PRO A 36 -14.55 -31.04 -18.79
CA PRO A 36 -15.50 -31.72 -19.66
C PRO A 36 -15.12 -33.21 -19.66
N GLN A 37 -16.08 -34.11 -19.54
CA GLN A 37 -15.88 -35.57 -19.52
C GLN A 37 -15.00 -36.04 -20.69
N LYS A 38 -13.67 -36.04 -20.52
CA LYS A 38 -12.74 -36.50 -21.55
C LYS A 38 -12.62 -38.01 -21.44
N LYS A 39 -13.05 -38.71 -22.50
CA LYS A 39 -12.91 -40.16 -22.66
C LYS A 39 -11.42 -40.56 -22.57
N LYS A 40 -11.13 -41.75 -22.04
CA LYS A 40 -9.78 -42.35 -21.87
C LYS A 40 -8.86 -42.20 -23.10
N ILE A 41 -9.44 -42.21 -24.30
CA ILE A 41 -8.74 -42.00 -25.58
C ILE A 41 -8.08 -40.61 -25.66
N SER A 42 -8.74 -39.56 -25.15
CA SER A 42 -8.22 -38.19 -25.18
C SER A 42 -7.01 -38.01 -24.25
N ILE A 43 -6.96 -38.75 -23.14
CA ILE A 43 -5.82 -38.76 -22.22
C ILE A 43 -4.62 -39.42 -22.90
N LYS A 44 -4.81 -40.59 -23.53
CA LYS A 44 -3.75 -41.26 -24.30
C LYS A 44 -3.19 -40.37 -25.42
N GLN A 45 -4.06 -39.63 -26.13
CA GLN A 45 -3.64 -38.65 -27.13
C GLN A 45 -2.91 -37.43 -26.53
N HIS A 46 -3.26 -37.00 -25.33
CA HIS A 46 -2.55 -35.90 -24.65
C HIS A 46 -1.13 -36.32 -24.27
N ILE A 47 -0.99 -37.51 -23.67
CA ILE A 47 0.31 -38.05 -23.21
C ILE A 47 1.25 -38.30 -24.40
N SER A 48 0.71 -38.72 -25.55
CA SER A 48 1.52 -39.00 -26.74
C SER A 48 2.02 -37.73 -27.46
N ARG A 49 1.51 -36.54 -27.14
CA ARG A 49 1.98 -35.29 -27.76
C ARG A 49 3.43 -34.99 -27.38
N ILE A 50 4.21 -34.57 -28.37
CA ILE A 50 5.60 -34.11 -28.22
C ILE A 50 5.72 -33.06 -27.11
N LYS A 51 4.75 -32.14 -26.99
CA LYS A 51 4.73 -31.12 -25.94
C LYS A 51 4.71 -31.70 -24.52
N HIS A 52 3.99 -32.80 -24.29
CA HIS A 52 3.92 -33.48 -22.99
C HIS A 52 5.21 -34.25 -22.70
N LYS A 53 5.74 -35.00 -23.69
CA LYS A 53 7.03 -35.69 -23.59
C LYS A 53 8.18 -34.72 -23.25
N ASN A 54 8.28 -33.61 -24.00
CA ASN A 54 9.27 -32.56 -23.73
C ASN A 54 9.02 -31.82 -22.40
N GLY A 55 7.81 -31.91 -21.83
CA GLY A 55 7.47 -31.38 -20.52
C GLY A 55 8.00 -32.26 -19.39
N ILE A 56 7.84 -33.57 -19.53
CA ILE A 56 8.38 -34.58 -18.60
C ILE A 56 9.91 -34.58 -18.62
N GLU A 57 10.54 -34.55 -19.80
CA GLU A 57 12.00 -34.48 -19.92
C GLU A 57 12.57 -33.22 -19.25
N ARG A 58 11.88 -32.07 -19.35
CA ARG A 58 12.25 -30.84 -18.62
C ARG A 58 12.07 -30.95 -17.10
N LYS A 59 11.10 -31.74 -16.62
CA LYS A 59 10.91 -32.01 -15.18
C LYS A 59 12.07 -32.86 -14.65
N HIS A 60 12.49 -33.89 -15.39
CA HIS A 60 13.65 -34.71 -15.03
C HIS A 60 14.97 -33.92 -15.09
N LEU A 61 15.17 -33.06 -16.09
CA LEU A 61 16.37 -32.20 -16.18
C LEU A 61 16.44 -31.15 -15.04
N LYS A 62 15.30 -30.71 -14.49
CA LYS A 62 15.25 -29.82 -13.33
C LYS A 62 15.54 -30.53 -12.00
N GLN A 63 15.45 -31.85 -11.95
CA GLN A 63 15.70 -32.62 -10.72
C GLN A 63 17.19 -32.80 -10.42
N SER A 64 18.08 -32.57 -11.39
CA SER A 64 19.54 -32.69 -11.27
C SER A 64 20.28 -31.37 -11.01
N GLN A 65 19.57 -30.24 -10.87
CA GLN A 65 20.11 -29.04 -10.23
C GLN A 65 19.45 -28.87 -8.87
N SER A 66 19.94 -29.62 -7.88
CA SER A 66 19.92 -29.10 -6.52
C SER A 66 20.83 -27.87 -6.54
N PHE A 67 20.27 -26.70 -6.84
CA PHE A 67 20.89 -25.47 -6.41
C PHE A 67 20.82 -25.56 -4.89
N LEU A 68 21.91 -26.06 -4.31
CA LEU A 68 22.16 -26.02 -2.90
C LEU A 68 21.82 -24.60 -2.46
N THR A 69 20.70 -24.44 -1.74
CA THR A 69 20.56 -23.34 -0.78
C THR A 69 21.54 -23.64 0.34
N THR A 70 22.83 -23.59 0.00
CA THR A 70 23.81 -23.09 0.94
C THR A 70 23.20 -21.78 1.41
N SER A 71 22.95 -21.68 2.71
CA SER A 71 22.74 -20.40 3.37
C SER A 71 24.01 -19.59 3.11
N SER A 72 24.12 -18.97 1.93
CA SER A 72 25.17 -18.03 1.66
C SER A 72 25.01 -16.99 2.75
N LYS A 73 26.08 -16.77 3.53
CA LYS A 73 26.08 -15.74 4.55
C LYS A 73 25.60 -14.46 3.87
N LYS A 74 24.37 -14.02 4.20
CA LYS A 74 23.73 -12.87 3.54
C LYS A 74 24.72 -11.72 3.59
N SER A 75 25.07 -11.16 2.43
CA SER A 75 26.13 -10.15 2.33
C SER A 75 25.73 -8.91 3.13
N THR A 76 26.52 -8.54 4.13
CA THR A 76 26.33 -7.31 4.90
C THR A 76 26.36 -6.09 3.98
N PHE A 77 27.31 -6.06 3.03
CA PHE A 77 27.40 -5.00 2.03
C PHE A 77 26.12 -4.85 1.19
N ASN A 78 25.51 -5.95 0.73
CA ASN A 78 24.29 -5.87 -0.09
C ASN A 78 23.09 -5.40 0.74
N TYR A 79 23.05 -5.76 2.02
CA TYR A 79 22.06 -5.26 2.95
C TYR A 79 22.23 -3.75 3.18
N ASP A 80 23.45 -3.29 3.46
CA ASP A 80 23.77 -1.87 3.70
C ASP A 80 23.48 -1.03 2.45
N LEU A 81 23.83 -1.53 1.26
CA LEU A 81 23.51 -0.90 -0.01
C LEU A 81 21.98 -0.77 -0.20
N CYS A 82 21.22 -1.85 0.06
CA CYS A 82 19.77 -1.83 -0.02
C CYS A 82 19.18 -0.80 0.96
N GLN A 83 19.64 -0.81 2.21
CA GLN A 83 19.19 0.11 3.25
C GLN A 83 19.48 1.57 2.88
N ALA A 84 20.68 1.86 2.36
CA ALA A 84 21.04 3.19 1.90
C ALA A 84 20.11 3.67 0.77
N LEU A 85 19.91 2.86 -0.27
CA LEU A 85 19.04 3.20 -1.41
C LEU A 85 17.60 3.48 -0.96
N LEU A 86 17.04 2.66 -0.07
CA LEU A 86 15.70 2.87 0.48
C LEU A 86 15.62 4.15 1.31
N SER A 87 16.64 4.42 2.14
CA SER A 87 16.67 5.57 3.04
C SER A 87 16.72 6.92 2.30
N VAL A 88 17.35 6.95 1.13
CA VAL A 88 17.40 8.15 0.27
C VAL A 88 16.39 8.12 -0.88
N ASN A 89 15.41 7.21 -0.83
CA ASN A 89 14.35 7.06 -1.83
C ASN A 89 14.89 6.88 -3.27
N ILE A 90 16.00 6.17 -3.43
CA ILE A 90 16.53 5.79 -4.74
C ILE A 90 15.85 4.50 -5.19
N PRO A 91 15.16 4.49 -6.36
CA PRO A 91 14.54 3.27 -6.88
C PRO A 91 15.55 2.15 -7.11
N LEU A 92 15.23 0.94 -6.65
CA LEU A 92 16.15 -0.21 -6.70
C LEU A 92 16.62 -0.54 -8.12
N HIS A 93 15.78 -0.32 -9.14
CA HIS A 93 16.16 -0.56 -10.55
C HIS A 93 17.36 0.27 -11.01
N LYS A 94 17.70 1.36 -10.29
CA LYS A 94 18.88 2.18 -10.62
C LYS A 94 20.19 1.39 -10.49
N ILE A 95 20.24 0.35 -9.65
CA ILE A 95 21.43 -0.52 -9.56
C ILE A 95 21.69 -1.35 -10.82
N SER A 96 20.66 -1.51 -11.66
CA SER A 96 20.75 -2.21 -12.94
C SER A 96 21.34 -1.32 -14.05
N ASN A 97 21.54 -0.03 -13.80
CA ASN A 97 22.23 0.85 -14.75
C ASN A 97 23.72 0.49 -14.82
N GLU A 98 24.23 0.23 -16.02
CA GLU A 98 25.60 -0.25 -16.24
C GLU A 98 26.67 0.69 -15.70
N LEU A 99 26.54 2.00 -15.93
CA LEU A 99 27.52 2.99 -15.46
C LEU A 99 27.51 3.11 -13.94
N PHE A 100 26.32 3.16 -13.32
CA PHE A 100 26.20 3.23 -11.87
C PHE A 100 26.73 1.96 -11.21
N ARG A 101 26.40 0.80 -11.78
CA ARG A 101 26.91 -0.49 -11.33
C ARG A 101 28.43 -0.57 -11.43
N ALA A 102 28.99 -0.25 -12.60
CA ALA A 102 30.44 -0.26 -12.81
C ALA A 102 31.16 0.73 -11.88
N PHE A 103 30.58 1.90 -11.63
CA PHE A 103 31.08 2.86 -10.64
C PHE A 103 31.14 2.22 -9.24
N LEU A 104 30.05 1.62 -8.77
CA LEU A 104 30.01 0.98 -7.46
C LEU A 104 30.99 -0.19 -7.38
N GLU A 105 31.05 -1.06 -8.39
CA GLU A 105 31.99 -2.19 -8.44
C GLU A 105 33.46 -1.72 -8.42
N LYS A 106 33.78 -0.66 -9.17
CA LYS A 106 35.12 -0.06 -9.23
C LYS A 106 35.60 0.43 -7.87
N TYR A 107 34.77 1.18 -7.14
CA TYR A 107 35.18 1.84 -5.89
C TYR A 107 34.97 0.99 -4.64
N THR A 108 34.06 0.01 -4.67
CA THR A 108 33.79 -0.86 -3.51
C THR A 108 34.54 -2.18 -3.58
N HIS A 109 35.01 -2.58 -4.77
CA HIS A 109 35.55 -3.92 -5.04
C HIS A 109 34.59 -5.06 -4.65
N LYS A 110 33.27 -4.80 -4.68
CA LYS A 110 32.21 -5.76 -4.41
C LYS A 110 31.36 -5.95 -5.67
N SER A 111 30.91 -7.18 -5.91
CA SER A 111 29.89 -7.45 -6.92
C SER A 111 28.55 -6.88 -6.46
N ILE A 112 27.89 -6.13 -7.33
CA ILE A 112 26.59 -5.53 -7.02
C ILE A 112 25.48 -6.56 -7.26
N PRO A 113 24.50 -6.74 -6.36
CA PRO A 113 23.38 -7.63 -6.61
C PRO A 113 22.50 -7.11 -7.75
N ASP A 114 21.81 -8.00 -8.45
CA ASP A 114 20.74 -7.60 -9.36
C ASP A 114 19.51 -7.08 -8.59
N GLU A 115 18.66 -6.31 -9.26
CA GLU A 115 17.45 -5.73 -8.66
C GLU A 115 16.54 -6.79 -8.02
N SER A 116 16.36 -7.95 -8.66
CA SER A 116 15.50 -9.02 -8.14
C SER A 116 16.07 -9.59 -6.84
N THR A 117 17.38 -9.77 -6.76
CA THR A 117 18.06 -10.20 -5.52
C THR A 117 17.89 -9.18 -4.40
N VAL A 118 18.09 -7.89 -4.68
CA VAL A 118 17.85 -6.81 -3.70
C VAL A 118 16.41 -6.82 -3.20
N ARG A 119 15.45 -6.85 -4.11
CA ARG A 119 14.02 -6.81 -3.82
C ARG A 119 13.53 -8.00 -3.00
N LYS A 120 13.94 -9.22 -3.35
CA LYS A 120 13.41 -10.44 -2.71
C LYS A 120 14.10 -10.75 -1.39
N THR A 121 15.38 -10.40 -1.25
CA THR A 121 16.19 -10.84 -0.11
C THR A 121 16.41 -9.73 0.91
N TYR A 122 16.79 -8.53 0.43
CA TYR A 122 17.30 -7.48 1.30
C TYR A 122 16.22 -6.47 1.69
N VAL A 123 15.24 -6.18 0.82
CA VAL A 123 14.07 -5.35 1.18
C VAL A 123 13.24 -6.00 2.26
N VAL A 124 12.98 -7.31 2.16
CA VAL A 124 12.24 -8.07 3.19
C VAL A 124 12.93 -7.95 4.54
N ARG A 125 14.25 -8.13 4.56
CA ARG A 125 15.04 -7.98 5.78
C ARG A 125 15.01 -6.54 6.32
N CYS A 126 15.15 -5.53 5.46
CA CYS A 126 15.04 -4.12 5.87
C CYS A 126 13.67 -3.82 6.48
N TYR A 127 12.60 -4.38 5.91
CA TYR A 127 11.25 -4.28 6.45
C TYR A 127 11.15 -4.95 7.83
N GLU A 128 11.60 -6.19 7.97
CA GLU A 128 11.60 -6.92 9.25
C GLU A 128 12.37 -6.15 10.33
N ASP A 129 13.57 -5.66 10.01
CA ASP A 129 14.39 -4.88 10.94
C ASP A 129 13.69 -3.55 11.33
N CYS A 130 13.01 -2.90 10.38
CA CYS A 130 12.24 -1.69 10.64
C CYS A 130 11.06 -1.98 11.58
N ILE A 131 10.26 -3.01 11.27
CA ILE A 131 9.13 -3.42 12.11
C ILE A 131 9.61 -3.82 13.51
N ASN A 132 10.70 -4.56 13.64
CA ASN A 132 11.24 -4.93 14.95
C ASN A 132 11.69 -3.71 15.77
N LYS A 133 12.25 -2.67 15.13
CA LYS A 133 12.54 -1.39 15.79
C LYS A 133 11.27 -0.69 16.26
N ILE A 134 10.22 -0.67 15.44
CA ILE A 134 8.92 -0.10 15.80
C ILE A 134 8.31 -0.87 16.98
N ARG A 135 8.30 -2.21 16.93
CA ARG A 135 7.82 -3.07 18.01
C ARG A 135 8.54 -2.79 19.32
N SER A 136 9.88 -2.77 19.29
CA SER A 136 10.70 -2.50 20.48
C SER A 136 10.41 -1.11 21.06
N TYR A 137 10.16 -0.11 20.22
CA TYR A 137 9.83 1.24 20.69
C TYR A 137 8.42 1.33 21.29
N CYS A 138 7.45 0.63 20.70
CA CYS A 138 6.07 0.63 21.15
C CYS A 138 5.80 -0.34 22.30
N GLU A 139 6.77 -1.17 22.68
CA GLU A 139 6.65 -2.15 23.74
C GLU A 139 6.29 -1.47 25.08
N ASN A 140 5.21 -1.95 25.72
CA ASN A 140 4.66 -1.42 26.96
C ASN A 140 4.30 0.09 26.95
N GLN A 141 4.24 0.71 25.76
CA GLN A 141 3.84 2.12 25.63
C GLN A 141 2.34 2.27 25.47
N LYS A 142 1.83 3.45 25.85
CA LYS A 142 0.48 3.88 25.45
C LYS A 142 0.53 4.45 24.05
N LEU A 143 -0.39 4.03 23.20
CA LEU A 143 -0.38 4.32 21.77
C LEU A 143 -1.61 5.10 21.35
N TRP A 144 -1.41 5.91 20.32
CA TRP A 144 -2.46 6.45 19.48
C TRP A 144 -2.29 5.92 18.06
N ILE A 145 -3.41 5.81 17.35
CA ILE A 145 -3.45 5.31 15.99
C ILE A 145 -4.21 6.32 15.14
N SER A 146 -3.74 6.57 13.92
CA SER A 146 -4.49 7.29 12.92
C SER A 146 -4.69 6.45 11.68
N VAL A 147 -5.89 6.49 11.12
CA VAL A 147 -6.20 5.89 9.82
C VAL A 147 -6.72 6.99 8.90
N ASP A 148 -6.11 7.07 7.72
CA ASP A 148 -6.51 8.00 6.67
C ASP A 148 -6.51 7.27 5.33
N GLU A 149 -7.57 7.49 4.54
CA GLU A 149 -7.69 6.92 3.21
C GLU A 149 -7.41 7.97 2.15
N THR A 150 -6.64 7.57 1.14
CA THR A 150 -6.43 8.34 -0.07
C THR A 150 -6.86 7.52 -1.28
N THR A 151 -7.06 8.21 -2.39
CA THR A 151 -7.22 7.58 -3.70
C THR A 151 -5.95 7.82 -4.50
N ASP A 152 -5.37 6.75 -5.06
CA ASP A 152 -4.19 6.89 -5.92
C ASP A 152 -4.56 7.35 -7.34
N SER A 153 -3.55 7.55 -8.19
CA SER A 153 -3.73 8.05 -9.56
C SER A 153 -4.52 7.13 -10.48
N VAL A 154 -4.73 5.86 -10.10
CA VAL A 154 -5.52 4.88 -10.86
C VAL A 154 -6.86 4.57 -10.19
N GLY A 155 -7.25 5.35 -9.17
CA GLY A 155 -8.55 5.24 -8.52
C GLY A 155 -8.65 4.16 -7.43
N ARG A 156 -7.53 3.59 -6.98
CA ARG A 156 -7.53 2.60 -5.88
C ARG A 156 -7.59 3.32 -4.54
N TYR A 157 -8.39 2.79 -3.62
CA TYR A 157 -8.39 3.23 -2.23
C TYR A 157 -7.15 2.69 -1.54
N VAL A 158 -6.32 3.57 -0.99
CA VAL A 158 -5.14 3.22 -0.21
C VAL A 158 -5.35 3.78 1.18
N ALA A 159 -5.34 2.92 2.19
CA ALA A 159 -5.49 3.32 3.57
C ALA A 159 -4.15 3.20 4.30
N ASN A 160 -3.78 4.27 4.99
CA ASN A 160 -2.55 4.35 5.75
C ASN A 160 -2.85 4.28 7.24
N VAL A 161 -2.13 3.43 7.95
CA VAL A 161 -2.22 3.28 9.40
C VAL A 161 -0.94 3.82 10.02
N ILE A 162 -1.08 4.90 10.76
CA ILE A 162 -0.01 5.52 11.53
C ILE A 162 -0.18 5.13 12.99
N VAL A 163 0.92 4.73 13.63
CA VAL A 163 0.97 4.50 15.07
C VAL A 163 1.95 5.48 15.70
N GLY A 164 1.58 6.02 16.85
CA GLY A 164 2.48 6.84 17.64
C GLY A 164 2.34 6.53 19.12
N THR A 165 3.39 6.85 19.87
CA THR A 165 3.39 6.74 21.33
C THR A 165 2.80 8.00 21.95
N LEU A 166 2.15 7.84 23.10
CA LEU A 166 1.65 8.91 23.94
C LEU A 166 2.62 9.07 25.12
N GLU A 167 3.36 10.17 25.12
CA GLU A 167 4.33 10.50 26.15
C GLU A 167 3.81 11.67 27.01
N VAL A 168 4.41 11.90 28.17
CA VAL A 168 4.03 13.03 29.03
C VAL A 168 4.37 14.33 28.32
N GLY A 169 3.38 15.19 28.11
CA GLY A 169 3.56 16.50 27.47
C GLY A 169 3.40 16.53 25.95
N GLY A 170 3.22 15.39 25.27
CA GLY A 170 2.99 15.37 23.83
C GLY A 170 3.05 13.99 23.17
N PRO A 171 2.90 13.94 21.83
CA PRO A 171 3.14 12.71 21.08
C PRO A 171 4.64 12.38 21.09
N GLY A 172 4.97 11.10 21.32
CA GLY A 172 6.30 10.57 21.11
C GLY A 172 6.59 10.28 19.64
N LYS A 173 7.45 9.30 19.34
CA LYS A 173 7.73 8.92 17.95
C LYS A 173 6.50 8.38 17.23
N ILE A 174 6.46 8.66 15.93
CA ILE A 174 5.36 8.37 15.01
C ILE A 174 5.91 7.50 13.87
N PHE A 175 5.17 6.46 13.51
CA PHE A 175 5.54 5.50 12.47
C PHE A 175 4.37 5.24 11.54
N LEU A 176 4.65 5.13 10.24
CA LEU A 176 3.73 4.49 9.29
C LEU A 176 3.85 2.97 9.51
N LEU A 177 2.80 2.38 10.06
CA LEU A 177 2.79 0.95 10.42
C LEU A 177 2.35 0.08 9.24
N ASN A 178 1.31 0.51 8.53
CA ASN A 178 0.77 -0.23 7.40
C ASN A 178 0.23 0.72 6.33
N SER A 179 0.30 0.29 5.07
CA SER A 179 -0.31 0.97 3.93
C SER A 179 -0.88 -0.11 3.02
N GLU A 180 -2.20 -0.17 2.91
CA GLU A 180 -2.89 -1.27 2.25
C GLU A 180 -3.90 -0.76 1.22
N ILE A 181 -4.00 -1.47 0.10
CA ILE A 181 -5.02 -1.20 -0.92
C ILE A 181 -6.33 -1.84 -0.46
N LEU A 182 -7.36 -1.03 -0.29
CA LEU A 182 -8.70 -1.51 0.07
C LEU A 182 -9.55 -1.71 -1.18
N GLU A 183 -10.28 -2.83 -1.24
CA GLU A 183 -11.29 -3.03 -2.29
C GLU A 183 -12.42 -1.98 -2.18
N LYS A 184 -12.80 -1.62 -0.95
CA LYS A 184 -13.85 -0.65 -0.62
C LYS A 184 -13.51 0.06 0.69
N ALA A 185 -13.79 1.36 0.77
CA ALA A 185 -13.73 2.14 2.00
C ALA A 185 -15.09 2.07 2.73
N ASN A 186 -15.17 1.30 3.82
CA ASN A 186 -16.33 1.22 4.70
C ASN A 186 -15.91 0.85 6.12
N HIS A 187 -16.84 0.90 7.06
CA HIS A 187 -16.51 0.71 8.48
C HIS A 187 -15.89 -0.67 8.78
N THR A 188 -16.33 -1.72 8.09
CA THR A 188 -15.81 -3.08 8.26
C THR A 188 -14.41 -3.23 7.67
N SER A 189 -14.14 -2.65 6.49
CA SER A 189 -12.79 -2.73 5.90
C SER A 189 -11.78 -1.96 6.74
N ILE A 190 -12.17 -0.84 7.34
CA ILE A 190 -11.30 -0.09 8.26
C ILE A 190 -11.05 -0.84 9.57
N ALA A 191 -12.08 -1.47 10.14
CA ALA A 191 -11.90 -2.30 11.32
C ALA A 191 -10.93 -3.47 11.05
N LYS A 192 -11.08 -4.14 9.90
CA LYS A 192 -10.16 -5.22 9.47
C LYS A 192 -8.75 -4.72 9.23
N LEU A 193 -8.59 -3.58 8.55
CA LEU A 193 -7.30 -2.95 8.32
C LEU A 193 -6.57 -2.67 9.65
N LEU A 194 -7.30 -2.09 10.62
CA LEU A 194 -6.73 -1.79 11.93
C LEU A 194 -6.30 -3.06 12.65
N ASP A 195 -7.15 -4.08 12.67
CA ASP A 195 -6.84 -5.39 13.25
C ASP A 195 -5.58 -6.02 12.63
N THR A 196 -5.52 -6.10 11.30
CA THR A 196 -4.34 -6.60 10.57
C THR A 196 -3.08 -5.78 10.91
N SER A 197 -3.21 -4.45 10.95
CA SER A 197 -2.09 -3.55 11.24
C SER A 197 -1.57 -3.73 12.66
N LEU A 198 -2.45 -3.95 13.63
CA LEU A 198 -2.07 -4.17 15.02
C LEU A 198 -1.43 -5.54 15.25
N HIS A 199 -1.80 -6.56 14.48
CA HIS A 199 -1.08 -7.83 14.45
C HIS A 199 0.35 -7.71 13.89
N ILE A 200 0.64 -6.70 13.05
CA ILE A 200 2.02 -6.38 12.67
C ILE A 200 2.80 -5.92 13.90
N LEU A 201 2.18 -5.16 14.80
CA LEU A 201 2.83 -4.69 16.03
C LEU A 201 2.95 -5.80 17.09
N TRP A 202 1.88 -6.56 17.31
CA TRP A 202 1.85 -7.63 18.31
C TRP A 202 1.45 -8.97 17.69
N SER A 203 2.46 -9.78 17.33
CA SER A 203 2.25 -11.09 16.70
C SER A 203 1.71 -12.17 17.65
N GLN A 204 1.80 -11.98 18.96
CA GLN A 204 1.38 -12.94 19.98
C GLN A 204 0.07 -12.59 20.70
N GLY A 205 -0.55 -11.46 20.35
CA GLY A 205 -1.78 -10.97 20.95
C GLY A 205 -1.77 -9.45 21.09
N ILE A 206 -2.84 -8.79 20.64
CA ILE A 206 -2.93 -7.34 20.67
C ILE A 206 -3.13 -6.84 22.10
N GLU A 207 -2.29 -5.89 22.53
CA GLU A 207 -2.44 -5.19 23.80
C GLU A 207 -3.51 -4.10 23.71
N HIS A 208 -4.78 -4.51 23.69
CA HIS A 208 -5.93 -3.61 23.47
C HIS A 208 -5.96 -2.40 24.43
N ASP A 209 -5.56 -2.61 25.68
CA ASP A 209 -5.55 -1.60 26.75
C ASP A 209 -4.44 -0.55 26.62
N ASN A 210 -3.50 -0.77 25.70
CA ASN A 210 -2.45 0.18 25.36
C ASN A 210 -2.88 1.15 24.26
N ILE A 211 -3.99 0.90 23.56
CA ILE A 211 -4.51 1.79 22.53
C ILE A 211 -5.51 2.75 23.17
N LEU A 212 -5.11 4.02 23.32
CA LEU A 212 -5.90 5.02 24.04
C LEU A 212 -6.59 6.02 23.12
N LEU A 213 -6.09 6.20 21.89
CA LEU A 213 -6.62 7.18 20.96
C LEU A 213 -6.67 6.62 19.54
N PHE A 214 -7.80 6.78 18.89
CA PHE A 214 -7.98 6.56 17.47
C PHE A 214 -8.38 7.87 16.80
N LEU A 215 -7.58 8.30 15.83
CA LEU A 215 -7.78 9.50 15.02
C LEU A 215 -8.19 9.07 13.61
N SER A 216 -9.26 9.65 13.10
CA SER A 216 -9.63 9.47 11.68
C SER A 216 -10.40 10.69 11.18
N ASP A 217 -10.76 10.70 9.90
CA ASP A 217 -11.70 11.71 9.41
C ASP A 217 -13.10 11.57 10.06
N ALA A 218 -13.97 12.53 9.79
CA ALA A 218 -15.34 12.53 10.27
C ALA A 218 -16.33 12.00 9.21
N ALA A 219 -15.90 11.09 8.31
CA ALA A 219 -16.80 10.42 7.40
C ALA A 219 -17.74 9.48 8.18
N PRO A 220 -19.00 9.30 7.75
CA PRO A 220 -19.96 8.47 8.49
C PRO A 220 -19.48 7.03 8.76
N TYR A 221 -18.76 6.43 7.80
CA TYR A 221 -18.23 5.08 7.96
C TYR A 221 -17.04 5.04 8.93
N MET A 222 -16.20 6.07 8.98
CA MET A 222 -15.12 6.21 9.97
C MET A 222 -15.67 6.37 11.38
N MET A 223 -16.70 7.21 11.53
CA MET A 223 -17.41 7.37 12.81
C MET A 223 -18.05 6.07 13.27
N LYS A 224 -18.62 5.30 12.34
CA LYS A 224 -19.15 3.97 12.65
C LYS A 224 -18.03 2.99 13.04
N ALA A 225 -16.93 2.95 12.29
CA ALA A 225 -15.78 2.10 12.60
C ALA A 225 -15.22 2.40 14.00
N GLY A 226 -15.00 3.67 14.34
CA GLY A 226 -14.51 4.08 15.65
C GLY A 226 -15.43 3.67 16.80
N ARG A 227 -16.76 3.73 16.60
CA ARG A 227 -17.74 3.23 17.59
C ARG A 227 -17.69 1.71 17.74
N ASP A 228 -17.67 0.98 16.63
CA ASP A 228 -17.63 -0.48 16.62
C ASP A 228 -16.33 -0.98 17.27
N LEU A 229 -15.19 -0.37 16.92
CA LEU A 229 -13.87 -0.70 17.47
C LEU A 229 -13.78 -0.43 18.97
N LYS A 230 -14.45 0.60 19.49
CA LYS A 230 -14.46 0.90 20.93
C LYS A 230 -15.00 -0.23 21.79
N ILE A 231 -15.80 -1.14 21.22
CA ILE A 231 -16.26 -2.36 21.91
C ILE A 231 -15.07 -3.28 22.24
N LEU A 232 -14.13 -3.42 21.31
CA LEU A 232 -12.91 -4.22 21.48
C LEU A 232 -11.81 -3.46 22.22
N TYR A 233 -11.67 -2.15 21.96
CA TYR A 233 -10.68 -1.27 22.54
C TYR A 233 -11.34 -0.36 23.58
N SER A 234 -11.71 -0.92 24.73
CA SER A 234 -12.57 -0.24 25.73
C SER A 234 -12.02 1.09 26.26
N LYS A 235 -10.69 1.20 26.38
CA LYS A 235 -9.97 2.41 26.83
C LYS A 235 -9.75 3.45 25.73
N MET A 236 -9.97 3.07 24.48
CA MET A 236 -9.74 3.93 23.32
C MET A 236 -10.81 5.03 23.22
N LYS A 237 -10.35 6.25 22.95
CA LYS A 237 -11.20 7.37 22.53
C LYS A 237 -11.07 7.54 21.02
N HIS A 238 -12.20 7.61 20.33
CA HIS A 238 -12.22 8.00 18.93
C HIS A 238 -12.39 9.51 18.83
N VAL A 239 -11.50 10.16 18.08
CA VAL A 239 -11.51 11.60 17.84
C VAL A 239 -11.46 11.84 16.33
N SER A 240 -12.33 12.73 15.85
CA SER A 240 -12.27 13.18 14.46
C SER A 240 -11.14 14.18 14.26
N CYS A 241 -10.47 14.10 13.10
CA CYS A 241 -9.40 14.99 12.71
C CYS A 241 -9.83 16.46 12.73
N LEU A 242 -9.20 17.24 13.61
CA LEU A 242 -9.50 18.67 13.77
C LEU A 242 -9.23 19.45 12.48
N ALA A 243 -8.18 19.09 11.75
CA ALA A 243 -7.83 19.78 10.51
C ALA A 243 -8.91 19.59 9.42
N HIS A 244 -9.52 18.39 9.34
CA HIS A 244 -10.72 18.16 8.53
C HIS A 244 -11.90 19.01 9.02
N GLY A 245 -12.10 19.12 10.34
CA GLY A 245 -13.13 19.98 10.94
C GLY A 245 -12.97 21.46 10.55
N LEU A 246 -11.75 22.00 10.68
CA LEU A 246 -11.42 23.36 10.28
C LEU A 246 -11.63 23.59 8.78
N HIS A 247 -11.27 22.60 7.94
CA HIS A 247 -11.54 22.70 6.52
C HIS A 247 -13.04 22.77 6.21
N ARG A 248 -13.88 21.97 6.89
CA ARG A 248 -15.34 22.02 6.74
C ARG A 248 -15.91 23.38 7.12
N VAL A 249 -15.41 23.98 8.20
CA VAL A 249 -15.79 25.35 8.60
C VAL A 249 -15.41 26.35 7.50
N ALA A 250 -14.20 26.25 6.94
CA ALA A 250 -13.75 27.11 5.85
C ALA A 250 -14.64 26.97 4.59
N GLU A 251 -15.05 25.74 4.25
CA GLU A 251 -15.97 25.50 3.13
C GLU A 251 -17.37 26.06 3.41
N GLU A 252 -17.83 26.02 4.66
CA GLU A 252 -19.12 26.61 5.03
C GLU A 252 -19.07 28.14 4.94
N ILE A 253 -17.99 28.78 5.41
CA ILE A 253 -17.76 30.22 5.21
C ILE A 253 -17.82 30.54 3.73
N ARG A 254 -17.10 29.80 2.86
CA ARG A 254 -17.12 30.02 1.41
C ARG A 254 -18.53 30.05 0.83
N LYS A 255 -19.42 29.14 1.23
CA LYS A 255 -20.80 29.08 0.74
C LYS A 255 -21.60 30.35 1.07
N HIS A 256 -21.30 31.03 2.17
CA HIS A 256 -21.95 32.28 2.55
C HIS A 256 -21.49 33.49 1.73
N PHE A 257 -20.39 33.37 0.96
CA PHE A 257 -19.82 34.45 0.14
C PHE A 257 -19.75 34.09 -1.36
N PRO A 258 -20.90 33.84 -2.03
CA PRO A 258 -20.92 33.38 -3.42
C PRO A 258 -20.28 34.37 -4.42
N LYS A 259 -20.40 35.68 -4.17
CA LYS A 259 -19.76 36.72 -5.01
C LYS A 259 -18.23 36.68 -4.92
N VAL A 260 -17.69 36.47 -3.71
CA VAL A 260 -16.24 36.33 -3.50
C VAL A 260 -15.74 35.04 -4.13
N ASP A 261 -16.49 33.95 -3.99
CA ASP A 261 -16.16 32.67 -4.63
C ASP A 261 -16.15 32.79 -6.16
N GLN A 262 -17.13 33.49 -6.75
CA GLN A 262 -17.18 33.77 -8.17
C GLN A 262 -15.98 34.62 -8.65
N LEU A 263 -15.61 35.67 -7.90
CA LEU A 263 -14.44 36.49 -8.17
C LEU A 263 -13.17 35.63 -8.21
N ILE A 264 -12.93 34.85 -7.15
CA ILE A 264 -11.76 33.96 -7.02
C ILE A 264 -11.72 32.96 -8.18
N SER A 265 -12.86 32.34 -8.50
CA SER A 265 -12.98 31.38 -9.61
C SER A 265 -12.66 32.02 -10.97
N ASN A 266 -13.16 33.22 -11.22
CA ASN A 266 -12.91 33.94 -12.47
C ASN A 266 -11.46 34.40 -12.59
N ILE A 267 -10.86 34.91 -11.52
CA ILE A 267 -9.45 35.32 -11.53
C ILE A 267 -8.54 34.11 -11.74
N LYS A 268 -8.84 32.97 -11.10
CA LYS A 268 -8.14 31.72 -11.37
C LYS A 268 -8.17 31.37 -12.86
N LYS A 269 -9.33 31.47 -13.52
CA LYS A 269 -9.44 31.19 -14.97
C LYS A 269 -8.59 32.16 -15.81
N ILE A 270 -8.54 33.44 -15.43
CA ILE A 270 -7.78 34.48 -16.14
C ILE A 270 -6.27 34.19 -16.10
N PHE A 271 -5.72 33.88 -14.93
CA PHE A 271 -4.28 33.66 -14.78
C PHE A 271 -3.83 32.25 -15.19
N LEU A 272 -4.68 31.22 -15.04
CA LEU A 272 -4.33 29.85 -15.40
C LEU A 272 -4.23 29.65 -16.92
N LYS A 273 -5.07 30.32 -17.71
CA LYS A 273 -5.17 30.09 -19.16
C LYS A 273 -4.28 31.00 -20.01
N TYR A 274 -3.73 32.07 -19.46
CA TYR A 274 -3.06 33.11 -20.24
C TYR A 274 -1.76 33.58 -19.58
N PRO A 275 -0.61 32.97 -19.91
CA PRO A 275 0.70 33.37 -19.39
C PRO A 275 1.04 34.84 -19.67
N SER A 276 0.56 35.41 -20.78
CA SER A 276 0.72 36.84 -21.09
C SER A 276 0.09 37.75 -20.04
N ARG A 277 -1.05 37.37 -19.46
CA ARG A 277 -1.71 38.13 -18.39
C ARG A 277 -0.97 38.03 -17.06
N VAL A 278 -0.32 36.89 -16.81
CA VAL A 278 0.59 36.74 -15.66
C VAL A 278 1.77 37.69 -15.80
N GLN A 279 2.38 37.74 -16.99
CA GLN A 279 3.52 38.60 -17.27
C GLN A 279 3.15 40.09 -17.15
N TYR A 280 2.04 40.50 -17.78
CA TYR A 280 1.53 41.86 -17.67
C TYR A 280 1.24 42.27 -16.21
N PHE A 281 0.66 41.38 -15.40
CA PHE A 281 0.43 41.66 -13.98
C PHE A 281 1.73 41.87 -13.20
N LYS A 282 2.77 41.06 -13.48
CA LYS A 282 4.09 41.24 -12.85
C LYS A 282 4.75 42.56 -13.25
N GLU A 283 4.53 43.04 -14.47
CA GLU A 283 5.06 44.32 -14.94
C GLU A 283 4.33 45.51 -14.29
N MET A 284 3.01 45.44 -14.20
CA MET A 284 2.18 46.52 -13.63
C MET A 284 2.23 46.57 -12.10
N ALA A 285 2.45 45.44 -11.43
CA ALA A 285 2.46 45.33 -9.99
C ALA A 285 3.62 44.42 -9.50
N PRO A 286 4.89 44.81 -9.70
CA PRO A 286 6.05 43.95 -9.45
C PRO A 286 6.22 43.53 -7.99
N ASN A 287 5.72 44.35 -7.06
CA ASN A 287 5.80 44.09 -5.62
C ASN A 287 4.60 43.30 -5.06
N ILE A 288 3.62 42.96 -5.91
CA ILE A 288 2.44 42.21 -5.49
C ILE A 288 2.61 40.75 -5.96
N PRO A 289 2.59 39.76 -5.05
CA PRO A 289 2.68 38.36 -5.44
C PRO A 289 1.46 37.97 -6.28
N LEU A 290 1.59 36.95 -7.14
CA LEU A 290 0.44 36.45 -7.89
C LEU A 290 -0.66 35.93 -6.96
N PRO A 291 -1.94 36.04 -7.35
CA PRO A 291 -3.05 35.53 -6.54
C PRO A 291 -2.85 34.05 -6.24
N PRO A 292 -2.98 33.62 -4.96
CA PRO A 292 -2.86 32.22 -4.61
C PRO A 292 -3.98 31.45 -5.30
N GLN A 293 -3.64 30.32 -5.91
CA GLN A 293 -4.61 29.50 -6.61
C GLN A 293 -5.30 28.56 -5.63
N PRO A 294 -6.64 28.63 -5.47
CA PRO A 294 -7.36 27.63 -4.70
C PRO A 294 -7.21 26.28 -5.37
N VAL A 295 -6.74 25.30 -4.61
CA VAL A 295 -6.60 23.91 -5.04
C VAL A 295 -7.58 23.10 -4.20
N LEU A 296 -8.52 22.42 -4.85
CA LEU A 296 -9.57 21.65 -4.18
C LEU A 296 -9.00 20.61 -3.20
N THR A 297 -7.85 20.03 -3.52
CA THR A 297 -7.17 19.02 -2.69
C THR A 297 -6.29 19.60 -1.58
N ARG A 298 -6.14 20.93 -1.50
CA ARG A 298 -5.38 21.60 -0.43
C ARG A 298 -6.30 22.51 0.39
N TRP A 299 -6.47 22.16 1.66
CA TRP A 299 -7.41 22.84 2.55
C TRP A 299 -7.04 24.32 2.76
N VAL A 300 -8.07 25.12 3.05
CA VAL A 300 -7.95 26.54 3.42
C VAL A 300 -7.41 27.45 2.29
N THR A 301 -7.14 26.91 1.10
CA THR A 301 -6.61 27.70 -0.03
C THR A 301 -7.59 28.77 -0.52
N TRP A 302 -8.90 28.55 -0.38
CA TRP A 302 -9.91 29.56 -0.69
C TRP A 302 -9.82 30.78 0.24
N LEU A 303 -9.69 30.56 1.55
CA LEU A 303 -9.55 31.65 2.53
C LEU A 303 -8.28 32.47 2.26
N LYS A 304 -7.17 31.81 1.90
CA LYS A 304 -5.94 32.52 1.48
C LYS A 304 -6.19 33.42 0.26
N ALA A 305 -6.95 32.95 -0.73
CA ALA A 305 -7.31 33.76 -1.90
C ALA A 305 -8.25 34.91 -1.53
N ALA A 306 -9.24 34.67 -0.67
CA ALA A 306 -10.14 35.72 -0.19
C ALA A 306 -9.37 36.82 0.56
N THR A 307 -8.46 36.46 1.47
CA THR A 307 -7.61 37.43 2.19
C THR A 307 -6.68 38.20 1.24
N TYR A 308 -6.08 37.53 0.25
CA TYR A 308 -5.27 38.18 -0.77
C TYR A 308 -6.06 39.29 -1.49
N PHE A 309 -7.27 38.97 -1.97
CA PHE A 309 -8.08 39.97 -2.68
C PHE A 309 -8.59 41.07 -1.75
N CYS A 310 -8.92 40.77 -0.49
CA CYS A 310 -9.29 41.79 0.49
C CYS A 310 -8.15 42.79 0.73
N ASN A 311 -6.90 42.32 0.80
CA ASN A 311 -5.74 43.18 1.06
C ASN A 311 -5.34 44.05 -0.14
N ILE A 312 -5.62 43.60 -1.37
CA ILE A 312 -5.21 44.27 -2.61
C ILE A 312 -6.32 45.12 -3.19
N LEU A 313 -7.58 44.67 -3.12
CA LEU A 313 -8.76 45.41 -3.55
C LEU A 313 -9.27 46.32 -2.43
N LYS A 314 -8.36 47.07 -1.78
CA LYS A 314 -8.78 48.11 -0.85
C LYS A 314 -9.66 49.10 -1.63
N PHE A 315 -10.95 49.12 -1.30
CA PHE A 315 -11.86 50.21 -1.66
C PHE A 315 -11.51 51.44 -0.83
#